data_AF-U1N3S1-F1
#
_entry.id   AF-U1N3S1-F1
#
_cell.length_a   1.000
_cell.length_b   1.000
_cell.length_c   1.000
_cell.angle_alpha   90.00
_cell.angle_beta   90.00
_cell.angle_gamma   90.00
#
_symmetry.space_group_name_H-M   'P 1'
#
loop_
_entity.id
_entity.type
_entity.pdbx_description
1 polymer ?
#
loop_
_entity_poly.entity_id
_entity_poly.type
_entity_poly.pdbx_seq_one_letter_code
_entity_poly.pdbx_strand_id
1 'polypeptide(L)' 'MNNQLQHIIAQLCGKETILDDIYSAYDDIRAKFTIVIVMENGQAPSLVFDLETIQFAHRIRAEFDIDLYSNPYEEDHS' A
#
# COMPACT_ATOMS: atom_id res chain seq x y z
N MET A 1 8.56 -9.80 5.34
CA MET A 1 7.13 -9.49 5.46
C MET A 1 6.98 -7.99 5.66
N ASN A 2 6.11 -7.30 4.92
CA ASN A 2 5.89 -5.85 5.11
C ASN A 2 4.94 -5.62 6.29
N ASN A 3 5.50 -5.36 7.48
CA ASN A 3 4.71 -5.26 8.72
C ASN A 3 3.76 -4.06 8.74
N GLN A 4 4.09 -2.97 8.04
CA GLN A 4 3.22 -1.77 7.99
C GLN A 4 1.95 -2.05 7.19
N LEU A 5 2.10 -2.63 6.00
CA LEU A 5 0.96 -3.01 5.17
C LEU A 5 0.08 -4.05 5.86
N GLN A 6 0.69 -5.06 6.49
CA GLN A 6 -0.04 -6.09 7.24
C GLN A 6 -0.84 -5.48 8.39
N HIS A 7 -0.29 -4.50 9.10
CA HIS A 7 -1.03 -3.82 10.17
C HIS A 7 -2.26 -3.08 9.63
N ILE A 8 -2.15 -2.40 8.49
CA ILE A 8 -3.28 -1.71 7.85
C ILE A 8 -4.33 -2.72 7.37
N ILE A 9 -3.92 -3.79 6.69
CA ILE A 9 -4.83 -4.83 6.21
C ILE A 9 -5.58 -5.47 7.38
N ALA A 10 -4.89 -5.81 8.47
CA ALA A 10 -5.51 -6.40 9.65
C ALA A 10 -6.61 -5.52 10.28
N GLN A 11 -6.51 -4.19 10.15
CA GLN A 11 -7.56 -3.27 10.63
C GLN A 11 -8.81 -3.27 9.72
N LEU A 12 -8.64 -3.60 8.44
CA LEU A 12 -9.71 -3.60 7.44
C LEU A 12 -10.35 -4.98 7.26
N CYS A 13 -9.64 -6.05 7.59
CA CYS A 13 -10.18 -7.41 7.61
C CYS A 13 -11.48 -7.49 8.43
N GLY A 14 -12.52 -8.10 7.86
CA GLY A 14 -13.84 -8.20 8.48
C GLY A 14 -14.72 -6.96 8.32
N LYS A 15 -14.25 -5.92 7.62
CA LYS A 15 -15.03 -4.70 7.31
C LYS A 15 -15.42 -4.60 5.83
N GLU A 16 -15.29 -5.69 5.08
CA GLU A 16 -15.49 -5.71 3.62
C GLU A 16 -16.90 -5.26 3.25
N THR A 17 -17.92 -5.67 4.00
CA THR A 17 -19.31 -5.23 3.77
C THR A 17 -19.49 -3.73 3.98
N ILE A 18 -18.81 -3.13 4.97
CA ILE A 18 -18.86 -1.68 5.20
C ILE A 18 -18.23 -0.94 4.03
N LEU A 19 -17.12 -1.47 3.50
CA LEU A 19 -16.47 -0.91 2.30
C LEU A 19 -17.38 -1.04 1.08
N ASP A 20 -18.06 -2.17 0.89
CA ASP A 20 -19.03 -2.37 -0.20
C ASP A 20 -20.20 -1.37 -0.11
N ASP A 21 -20.71 -1.10 1.09
CA ASP A 21 -21.76 -0.11 1.33
C ASP A 21 -21.30 1.31 0.95
N ILE A 22 -20.06 1.67 1.31
CA ILE A 22 -19.45 2.94 0.94
C ILE A 22 -19.32 3.03 -0.59
N TYR A 23 -18.80 2.00 -1.26
CA TYR A 23 -18.67 2.01 -2.72
C TYR A 23 -20.02 2.08 -3.44
N SER A 24 -21.07 1.52 -2.84
CA SER A 24 -22.42 1.56 -3.41
C SER A 24 -23.11 2.91 -3.21
N ALA A 25 -22.72 3.65 -2.16
CA ALA A 25 -23.28 4.97 -1.87
C ALA A 25 -22.65 6.09 -2.71
N TYR A 26 -21.46 5.87 -3.28
CA TYR A 26 -20.71 6.88 -4.01
C TYR A 26 -20.10 6.31 -5.29
N ASP A 27 -20.49 6.84 -6.45
CA ASP A 27 -20.20 6.26 -7.77
C ASP A 27 -18.72 6.28 -8.22
N ASP A 28 -17.82 7.00 -7.54
CA ASP A 28 -16.40 7.12 -7.94
C ASP A 28 -15.41 7.02 -6.76
N ILE A 29 -15.76 6.26 -5.73
CA ILE A 29 -14.81 5.90 -4.68
C ILE A 29 -13.95 4.73 -5.13
N ARG A 30 -12.63 4.87 -4.94
CA ARG A 30 -11.64 3.80 -5.16
C ARG A 30 -10.77 3.65 -3.94
N ALA A 31 -10.55 2.41 -3.52
CA ALA A 31 -9.53 2.11 -2.53
C ALA A 31 -8.16 2.08 -3.20
N LYS A 32 -7.16 2.66 -2.54
CA LYS A 32 -5.79 2.66 -3.02
C LYS A 32 -4.81 2.61 -1.86
N PHE A 33 -3.84 1.70 -1.94
CA PHE A 33 -2.68 1.68 -1.07
C PHE A 33 -1.52 2.39 -1.76
N THR A 34 -1.08 3.51 -1.18
CA THR A 34 0.12 4.22 -1.66
C THR A 34 1.32 3.79 -0.85
N ILE A 35 2.35 3.29 -1.52
CA ILE A 35 3.57 2.77 -0.93
C ILE A 35 4.74 3.58 -1.47
N VAL A 36 5.44 4.25 -0.57
CA VAL A 36 6.65 5.01 -0.91
C VAL A 36 7.86 4.20 -0.46
N ILE A 37 8.73 3.87 -1.42
CA ILE A 37 9.99 3.17 -1.18
C ILE A 37 11.13 4.18 -1.30
N VAL A 38 11.88 4.35 -0.22
CA VAL A 38 13.13 5.12 -0.21
C VAL A 38 14.29 4.13 -0.32
N MET A 39 15.13 4.31 -1.34
CA MET A 39 16.35 3.52 -1.48
C MET A 39 17.45 4.08 -0.58
N GLU A 40 18.09 3.20 0.18
CA GLU A 40 19.25 3.53 1.01
C GLU A 40 20.48 2.82 0.43
N ASN A 41 21.59 3.55 0.26
CA ASN A 41 22.84 3.01 -0.29
C ASN A 41 22.69 2.29 -1.65
N GLY A 42 21.80 2.80 -2.51
CA GLY A 42 21.51 2.20 -3.81
C GLY A 42 20.71 0.89 -3.76
N GLN A 43 20.17 0.51 -2.60
CA GLN A 43 19.35 -0.68 -2.43
C GLN A 43 17.92 -0.28 -2.05
N ALA A 44 16.95 -0.85 -2.78
CA ALA A 44 15.55 -0.80 -2.40
C ALA A 44 15.22 -1.96 -1.46
N PRO A 45 14.43 -1.76 -0.39
CA PRO A 45 13.89 -2.87 0.37
C PRO A 45 13.01 -3.75 -0.52
N SER A 46 13.03 -5.07 -0.26
CA SER A 46 12.15 -6.00 -0.97
C SER A 46 10.69 -5.76 -0.60
N LEU A 47 9.86 -5.46 -1.61
CA LEU A 47 8.41 -5.38 -1.46
C LEU A 47 7.78 -6.66 -2.00
N VAL A 48 7.25 -7.48 -1.09
CA VAL A 48 6.56 -8.73 -1.41
C VAL A 48 5.16 -8.68 -0.83
N PHE A 49 4.17 -8.93 -1.69
CA PHE A 49 2.79 -9.18 -1.30
C PHE A 49 2.55 -10.68 -1.27
N ASP A 50 2.14 -11.22 -0.12
CA ASP A 50 1.68 -12.59 -0.05
C ASP A 50 0.29 -12.76 -0.69
N LEU A 51 -0.10 -14.02 -0.90
CA LEU A 51 -1.36 -14.35 -1.55
C LEU A 51 -2.57 -13.77 -0.80
N GLU A 52 -2.54 -13.78 0.54
CA GLU A 52 -3.61 -13.26 1.39
C GLU A 52 -3.79 -11.74 1.19
N THR A 53 -2.69 -11.00 1.14
CA THR A 53 -2.67 -9.56 0.85
C THR A 53 -3.28 -9.25 -0.51
N ILE A 54 -2.88 -10.01 -1.53
CA ILE A 54 -3.37 -9.83 -2.90
C ILE A 54 -4.88 -10.12 -2.96
N GLN A 55 -5.33 -11.21 -2.33
CA GLN A 55 -6.74 -11.58 -2.29
C GLN A 55 -7.59 -10.55 -1.55
N PHE A 56 -7.09 -10.04 -0.42
CA PHE A 56 -7.78 -9.00 0.34
C PHE A 56 -7.91 -7.71 -0.48
N ALA A 57 -6.81 -7.21 -1.06
CA ALA A 57 -6.83 -6.00 -1.89
C ALA A 57 -7.80 -6.14 -3.07
N HIS A 58 -7.81 -7.30 -3.73
CA HIS A 58 -8.77 -7.60 -4.79
C HIS A 58 -10.23 -7.58 -4.28
N ARG A 59 -10.52 -8.16 -3.10
CA ARG A 59 -11.86 -8.21 -2.50
C ARG A 59 -12.45 -6.82 -2.28
N ILE A 60 -11.61 -5.85 -1.92
CA ILE A 60 -12.03 -4.47 -1.66
C ILE A 60 -11.83 -3.56 -2.87
N ARG A 61 -11.50 -4.12 -4.05
CA ARG A 61 -11.24 -3.40 -5.30
C ARG A 61 -10.15 -2.33 -5.16
N ALA A 62 -9.12 -2.63 -4.36
CA ALA A 62 -8.02 -1.71 -4.10
C ALA A 62 -6.95 -1.77 -5.18
N GLU A 63 -6.42 -0.60 -5.53
CA GLU A 63 -5.23 -0.44 -6.35
C GLU A 63 -3.98 -0.31 -5.48
N PHE A 64 -2.81 -0.62 -6.04
CA PHE A 64 -1.51 -0.32 -5.44
C PHE A 64 -0.79 0.72 -6.28
N ASP A 65 -0.32 1.76 -5.62
CA ASP A 65 0.42 2.87 -6.20
C ASP A 65 1.78 2.93 -5.51
N ILE A 66 2.85 2.66 -6.26
CA ILE A 66 4.17 2.42 -5.70
C ILE A 66 5.14 3.44 -6.29
N ASP A 67 5.61 4.35 -5.43
CA ASP A 67 6.65 5.30 -5.76
C ASP A 67 8.00 4.81 -5.25
N LEU A 68 9.02 4.90 -6.10
CA LEU A 68 10.40 4.57 -5.75
C LEU A 68 11.28 5.82 -5.88
N TYR A 69 11.88 6.24 -4.78
CA TYR A 69 12.82 7.35 -4.74
C TYR A 69 14.24 6.83 -4.44
N SER A 70 15.19 7.14 -5.33
CA SER A 70 16.61 7.23 -4.94
C SER A 70 16.79 8.52 -4.18
N ASN A 71 17.30 8.51 -2.95
CA ASN A 71 17.76 9.75 -2.34
C ASN A 71 18.99 10.25 -3.15
N PRO A 72 18.94 11.39 -3.88
CA PRO A 72 20.09 11.87 -4.65
C PRO A 72 21.02 12.78 -3.86
N TYR A 73 20.77 13.03 -2.57
CA TYR A 73 21.53 14.01 -1.82
C TYR A 73 22.26 13.31 -0.69
N GLU A 74 23.53 12.97 -0.96
CA GLU A 74 24.55 13.31 0.03
C GLU A 74 24.30 14.76 0.42
N GLU A 75 24.15 15.02 1.72
CA GLU A 75 24.15 16.37 2.24
C GLU A 75 25.37 17.07 1.63
N ASP A 76 25.14 18.12 0.83
CA ASP A 76 26.19 19.09 0.51
C ASP A 76 26.66 19.63 1.86
N HIS A 77 27.70 19.02 2.41
CA HIS A 77 28.41 19.52 3.57
C HIS A 77 29.17 20.77 3.10
N SER A 78 28.48 21.90 3.12
CA SER A 78 29.05 23.25 3.04
C SER A 78 29.93 23.56 4.25
#